data_AF-A0A7X5L3T6-F1
#
_entry.id   AF-A0A7X5L3T6-F1
#
_cell.length_a   1.000
_cell.length_b   1.000
_cell.length_c   1.000
_cell.angle_alpha   90.00
_cell.angle_beta   90.00
_cell.angle_gamma   90.00
#
_symmetry.space_group_name_H-M   'P 1'
#
loop_
_entity.id
_entity.type
_entity.pdbx_description
1 polymer ?
#
loop_
_entity_poly.entity_id
_entity_poly.type
_entity_poly.pdbx_seq_one_letter_code
_entity_poly.pdbx_strand_id
1 'polypeptide(L)'
;MDTDILQRFEKIEEELKNNFDWLNYRIDDLVYEKILLEKKMEHNYFKGLSENELIYELKRWYYLKMGKKLDLENPVTFNEKIQWLKIYDRNPLKRELADKVKVRDYISKEIGERYLVPIIGTYDFFDQIVFEKLPNQFVLKCNHGSGWNEVVRDKSKMDIPKVKRNFDYWMSLDYAFFSGFEMHYKNIERKILIEQYIEQLDGTLYDYKIHCFKGIPKCIQVIGDRNIHNHTAKQAFYNTYWHRLNMNTGDFLQYNNEVIKPLRLDEMLAIAGKLSRPFRYVRIDLYEVGGQVKFGEITFTPNSGIYPWEPKETNYTWGGIWTWHN
;
A
#
# COMPACT_ATOMS: atom_id res chain seq x y z
N MET A 1 52.99 -24.32 -16.48
CA MET A 1 51.86 -23.42 -16.76
C MET A 1 52.16 -22.17 -15.94
N ASP A 2 52.54 -21.10 -16.63
CA ASP A 2 53.31 -19.96 -16.10
C ASP A 2 52.69 -19.32 -14.85
N THR A 3 53.45 -19.30 -13.76
CA THR A 3 53.22 -18.49 -12.56
C THR A 3 53.09 -16.99 -12.88
N ASP A 4 53.64 -16.56 -14.01
CA ASP A 4 53.58 -15.19 -14.54
C ASP A 4 52.20 -14.82 -15.13
N ILE A 5 51.41 -15.82 -15.56
CA ILE A 5 50.02 -15.62 -16.03
C ILE A 5 49.09 -15.44 -14.83
N LEU A 6 49.24 -16.26 -13.79
CA LEU A 6 48.43 -16.14 -12.57
C LEU A 6 48.67 -14.81 -11.85
N GLN A 7 49.92 -14.36 -11.76
CA GLN A 7 50.24 -13.05 -11.17
C GLN A 7 49.71 -11.88 -12.02
N ARG A 8 49.66 -12.02 -13.36
CA ARG A 8 48.98 -11.04 -14.23
C ARG A 8 47.46 -11.03 -14.03
N PHE A 9 46.83 -12.19 -13.84
CA PHE A 9 45.39 -12.27 -13.58
C PHE A 9 45.03 -11.66 -12.21
N GLU A 10 45.78 -11.96 -11.16
CA GLU A 10 45.56 -11.38 -9.83
C GLU A 10 45.75 -9.86 -9.83
N LYS A 11 46.78 -9.36 -10.54
CA LYS A 11 47.00 -7.92 -10.69
C LYS A 11 45.92 -7.22 -11.51
N ILE A 12 45.42 -7.85 -12.58
CA ILE A 12 44.26 -7.34 -13.34
C ILE A 12 43.00 -7.37 -12.46
N GLU A 13 42.79 -8.41 -11.65
CA GLU A 13 41.64 -8.52 -10.76
C GLU A 13 41.68 -7.48 -9.63
N GLU A 14 42.86 -7.16 -9.11
CA GLU A 14 43.10 -6.11 -8.13
C GLU A 14 42.97 -4.70 -8.75
N GLU A 15 43.43 -4.50 -9.98
CA GLU A 15 43.18 -3.27 -10.77
C GLU A 15 41.70 -3.09 -11.16
N LEU A 16 40.96 -4.20 -11.39
CA LEU A 16 39.51 -4.19 -11.62
C LEU A 16 38.74 -3.93 -10.31
N LYS A 17 39.16 -4.48 -9.18
CA LYS A 17 38.53 -4.18 -7.87
C LYS A 17 38.74 -2.74 -7.43
N ASN A 18 39.90 -2.15 -7.75
CA ASN A 18 40.23 -0.77 -7.37
C ASN A 18 39.71 0.31 -8.35
N ASN A 19 39.18 -0.05 -9.53
CA ASN A 19 38.69 0.90 -10.54
C ASN A 19 37.17 0.84 -10.83
N PHE A 20 36.38 0.03 -10.11
CA PHE A 20 35.03 -0.31 -10.56
C PHE A 20 33.94 -0.28 -9.48
N ASP A 21 33.72 0.88 -8.86
CA ASP A 21 32.38 1.19 -8.33
C ASP A 21 31.33 1.18 -9.45
N TRP A 22 31.73 1.52 -10.68
CA TRP A 22 30.84 1.57 -11.83
C TRP A 22 30.45 0.20 -12.41
N LEU A 23 31.28 -0.86 -12.31
CA LEU A 23 30.84 -2.21 -12.74
C LEU A 23 29.85 -2.80 -11.76
N ASN A 24 30.09 -2.63 -10.45
CA ASN A 24 29.19 -3.12 -9.41
C ASN A 24 27.82 -2.43 -9.53
N TYR A 25 27.81 -1.10 -9.74
CA TYR A 25 26.60 -0.35 -10.06
C TYR A 25 25.87 -0.90 -11.30
N ARG A 26 26.62 -1.25 -12.35
CA ARG A 26 26.05 -1.81 -13.59
C ARG A 26 25.51 -3.23 -13.41
N ILE A 27 26.12 -4.05 -12.56
CA ILE A 27 25.63 -5.39 -12.23
C ILE A 27 24.35 -5.29 -11.41
N ASP A 28 24.30 -4.40 -10.41
CA ASP A 28 23.10 -4.17 -9.60
C ASP A 28 21.93 -3.68 -10.46
N ASP A 29 22.20 -2.75 -11.38
CA ASP A 29 21.21 -2.28 -12.35
C ASP A 29 20.71 -3.43 -13.28
N LEU A 30 21.61 -4.28 -13.79
CA LEU A 30 21.21 -5.40 -14.65
C LEU A 30 20.40 -6.47 -13.89
N VAL A 31 20.77 -6.78 -12.66
CA VAL A 31 20.02 -7.69 -11.78
C VAL A 31 18.64 -7.09 -11.49
N TYR A 32 18.58 -5.79 -11.21
CA TYR A 32 17.34 -5.08 -10.99
C TYR A 32 16.42 -5.13 -12.22
N GLU A 33 16.93 -4.82 -13.41
CA GLU A 33 16.16 -4.89 -14.67
C GLU A 33 15.63 -6.30 -14.94
N LYS A 34 16.44 -7.34 -14.66
CA LYS A 34 15.99 -8.74 -14.77
C LYS A 34 14.81 -9.02 -13.83
N ILE A 35 14.88 -8.58 -12.58
CA ILE A 35 13.80 -8.74 -11.60
C ILE A 35 12.51 -8.03 -12.07
N LEU A 36 12.63 -6.82 -12.60
CA LEU A 36 11.47 -6.10 -13.14
C LEU A 36 10.84 -6.84 -14.32
N LEU A 37 11.66 -7.38 -15.22
CA LEU A 37 11.20 -8.14 -16.38
C LEU A 37 10.46 -9.42 -15.97
N GLU A 38 11.02 -10.20 -15.03
CA GLU A 38 10.38 -11.42 -14.50
C GLU A 38 9.01 -11.11 -13.89
N LYS A 39 8.93 -10.08 -13.04
CA LYS A 39 7.66 -9.64 -12.46
C LYS A 39 6.66 -9.14 -13.53
N LYS A 40 7.15 -8.51 -14.60
CA LYS A 40 6.29 -8.08 -15.72
C LYS A 40 5.74 -9.27 -16.50
N MET A 41 6.53 -10.33 -16.67
CA MET A 41 6.08 -11.58 -17.29
C MET A 41 5.01 -12.27 -16.43
N GLU A 42 5.24 -12.36 -15.11
CA GLU A 42 4.26 -12.90 -14.15
C GLU A 42 2.95 -12.10 -14.18
N HIS A 43 3.04 -10.76 -14.14
CA HIS A 43 1.89 -9.88 -14.29
C HIS A 43 1.11 -10.14 -15.59
N ASN A 44 1.81 -10.29 -16.73
CA ASN A 44 1.16 -10.54 -18.02
C ASN A 44 0.47 -11.91 -18.08
N TYR A 45 1.07 -12.93 -17.45
CA TYR A 45 0.43 -14.23 -17.28
C TYR A 45 -0.88 -14.09 -16.51
N PHE A 46 -0.86 -13.46 -15.33
CA PHE A 46 -2.06 -13.28 -14.50
C PHE A 46 -3.15 -12.42 -15.17
N LYS A 47 -2.75 -11.39 -15.92
CA LYS A 47 -3.66 -10.52 -16.66
C LYS A 47 -4.40 -11.26 -17.78
N GLY A 48 -3.79 -12.31 -18.35
CA GLY A 48 -4.33 -13.10 -19.45
C GLY A 48 -5.31 -14.21 -19.03
N LEU A 49 -5.47 -14.46 -17.72
CA LEU A 49 -6.31 -15.53 -17.22
C LEU A 49 -7.81 -15.26 -17.46
N SER A 50 -8.55 -16.31 -17.80
CA SER A 50 -10.02 -16.32 -17.70
C SER A 50 -10.47 -16.21 -16.23
N GLU A 51 -11.75 -15.94 -16.01
CA GLU A 51 -12.30 -15.83 -14.64
C GLU A 51 -12.11 -17.12 -13.83
N ASN A 52 -12.31 -18.29 -14.45
CA ASN A 52 -12.12 -19.58 -13.78
C ASN A 52 -10.66 -19.84 -13.41
N GLU A 53 -9.73 -19.53 -14.31
CA GLU A 53 -8.29 -19.66 -14.05
C GLU A 53 -7.82 -18.69 -12.98
N LEU A 54 -8.34 -17.45 -12.97
CA LEU A 54 -8.05 -16.46 -11.94
C LEU A 54 -8.52 -16.94 -10.56
N ILE A 55 -9.72 -17.51 -10.45
CA ILE A 55 -10.22 -18.09 -9.19
C ILE A 55 -9.32 -19.25 -8.74
N TYR A 56 -8.88 -20.10 -9.66
CA TYR A 56 -7.95 -21.18 -9.36
C TYR A 56 -6.62 -20.66 -8.83
N GLU A 57 -5.99 -19.70 -9.51
CA GLU A 57 -4.72 -19.11 -9.06
C GLU A 57 -4.88 -18.32 -7.76
N LEU A 58 -6.01 -17.66 -7.52
CA LEU A 58 -6.30 -17.02 -6.24
C LEU A 58 -6.33 -18.04 -5.09
N LYS A 59 -7.02 -19.18 -5.27
CA LYS A 59 -7.07 -20.26 -4.27
C LYS A 59 -5.67 -20.83 -4.02
N ARG A 60 -4.88 -21.04 -5.07
CA ARG A 60 -3.50 -21.52 -4.99
C ARG A 60 -2.60 -20.52 -4.25
N TRP A 61 -2.64 -19.24 -4.63
CA TRP A 61 -1.90 -18.16 -4.00
C TRP A 61 -2.25 -18.02 -2.51
N TYR A 62 -3.54 -18.05 -2.17
CA TYR A 62 -3.98 -18.00 -0.79
C TYR A 62 -3.45 -19.18 0.04
N TYR A 63 -3.47 -20.41 -0.51
CA TYR A 63 -2.88 -21.57 0.15
C TYR A 63 -1.38 -21.40 0.39
N LEU A 64 -0.63 -20.92 -0.60
CA LEU A 64 0.80 -20.66 -0.45
C LEU A 64 1.12 -19.58 0.60
N LYS A 65 0.25 -18.57 0.75
CA LYS A 65 0.43 -17.48 1.72
C LYS A 65 -0.02 -17.83 3.14
N MET A 66 -1.12 -18.56 3.27
CA MET A 66 -1.80 -18.79 4.55
C MET A 66 -1.68 -20.22 5.08
N GLY A 67 -1.21 -21.17 4.27
CA GLY A 67 -1.20 -22.61 4.60
C GLY A 67 -2.60 -23.20 4.75
N LYS A 68 -3.64 -22.53 4.24
CA LYS A 68 -5.05 -22.91 4.38
C LYS A 68 -5.75 -22.89 3.02
N LYS A 69 -6.64 -23.85 2.77
CA LYS A 69 -7.48 -23.84 1.57
C LYS A 69 -8.50 -22.71 1.67
N LEU A 70 -8.74 -22.01 0.56
CA LEU A 70 -9.71 -20.93 0.47
C LEU A 70 -11.09 -21.50 0.07
N ASP A 71 -12.09 -21.31 0.93
CA ASP A 71 -13.50 -21.56 0.61
C ASP A 71 -14.18 -20.22 0.24
N LEU A 72 -14.55 -20.10 -1.04
CA LEU A 72 -15.26 -18.94 -1.57
C LEU A 72 -16.78 -19.14 -1.58
N GLU A 73 -17.26 -20.37 -1.41
CA GLU A 73 -18.68 -20.68 -1.36
C GLU A 73 -19.23 -20.34 0.04
N ASN A 74 -18.45 -20.68 1.07
CA ASN A 74 -18.80 -20.47 2.48
C ASN A 74 -17.66 -19.78 3.26
N PRO A 75 -17.24 -18.55 2.90
CA PRO A 75 -16.16 -17.86 3.59
C PRO A 75 -16.53 -17.54 5.04
N VAL A 76 -15.74 -18.01 5.99
CA VAL A 76 -16.01 -17.84 7.44
C VAL A 76 -15.17 -16.71 8.02
N THR A 77 -13.87 -16.72 7.71
CA THR A 77 -12.90 -15.79 8.31
C THR A 77 -12.87 -14.45 7.60
N PHE A 78 -12.36 -13.41 8.27
CA PHE A 78 -12.13 -12.09 7.69
C PHE A 78 -11.32 -12.20 6.39
N ASN A 79 -10.19 -12.92 6.43
CA ASN A 79 -9.31 -13.12 5.28
C ASN A 79 -10.05 -13.75 4.08
N GLU A 80 -10.81 -14.83 4.30
CA GLU A 80 -11.61 -15.46 3.23
C GLU A 80 -12.67 -14.51 2.67
N LYS A 81 -13.33 -13.73 3.53
CA LYS A 81 -14.32 -12.75 3.09
C LYS A 81 -13.68 -11.61 2.30
N ILE A 82 -12.44 -11.20 2.61
CA ILE A 82 -11.69 -10.26 1.76
C ILE A 82 -11.41 -10.89 0.38
N GLN A 83 -11.05 -12.17 0.29
CA GLN A 83 -10.88 -12.84 -1.01
C GLN A 83 -12.21 -12.89 -1.78
N TRP A 84 -13.31 -13.16 -1.09
CA TRP A 84 -14.65 -13.11 -1.68
C TRP A 84 -14.96 -11.71 -2.27
N LEU A 85 -14.64 -10.64 -1.53
CA LEU A 85 -14.84 -9.25 -2.01
C LEU A 85 -14.06 -8.94 -3.29
N LYS A 86 -12.87 -9.54 -3.49
CA LYS A 86 -12.07 -9.32 -4.71
C LYS A 86 -12.73 -9.87 -5.95
N ILE A 87 -13.41 -11.02 -5.84
CA ILE A 87 -13.98 -11.74 -6.97
C ILE A 87 -15.43 -11.33 -7.23
N TYR A 88 -16.25 -11.27 -6.19
CA TYR A 88 -17.70 -11.18 -6.33
C TYR A 88 -18.27 -9.79 -6.04
N ASP A 89 -17.57 -8.96 -5.25
CA ASP A 89 -18.07 -7.62 -4.92
C ASP A 89 -17.67 -6.58 -5.95
N ARG A 90 -18.42 -6.59 -7.06
CA ARG A 90 -18.22 -5.77 -8.28
C ARG A 90 -18.80 -4.35 -8.17
N ASN A 91 -18.88 -3.77 -6.97
CA ASN A 91 -19.35 -2.39 -6.82
C ASN A 91 -18.45 -1.44 -7.67
N PRO A 92 -19.01 -0.77 -8.69
CA PRO A 92 -18.22 0.03 -9.64
C PRO A 92 -17.55 1.23 -8.98
N LEU A 93 -18.09 1.72 -7.85
CA LEU A 93 -17.54 2.84 -7.11
C LEU A 93 -16.15 2.53 -6.56
N LYS A 94 -15.83 1.26 -6.28
CA LYS A 94 -14.51 0.88 -5.73
C LYS A 94 -13.35 1.29 -6.61
N ARG A 95 -13.51 1.18 -7.93
CA ARG A 95 -12.45 1.56 -8.89
C ARG A 95 -12.19 3.06 -8.86
N GLU A 96 -13.24 3.86 -8.83
CA GLU A 96 -13.13 5.32 -8.74
C GLU A 96 -12.49 5.76 -7.43
N LEU A 97 -12.84 5.10 -6.32
CA LEU A 97 -12.31 5.45 -5.00
C LEU A 97 -10.92 4.89 -4.72
N ALA A 98 -10.47 3.90 -5.49
CA ALA A 98 -9.11 3.39 -5.43
C ALA A 98 -8.12 4.23 -6.24
N ASP A 99 -8.62 4.97 -7.23
CA ASP A 99 -7.85 5.95 -8.00
C ASP A 99 -7.57 7.18 -7.12
N LYS A 100 -6.31 7.36 -6.74
CA LYS A 100 -5.87 8.45 -5.84
C LYS A 100 -6.11 9.86 -6.39
N VAL A 101 -6.40 10.00 -7.68
CA VAL A 101 -6.82 11.28 -8.29
C VAL A 101 -8.35 11.40 -8.22
N LYS A 102 -9.10 10.43 -8.74
CA LYS A 102 -10.57 10.52 -8.85
C LYS A 102 -11.28 10.46 -7.49
N VAL A 103 -10.73 9.75 -6.51
CA VAL A 103 -11.29 9.68 -5.15
C VAL A 103 -11.48 11.08 -4.53
N ARG A 104 -10.68 12.07 -4.95
CA ARG A 104 -10.68 13.41 -4.39
C ARG A 104 -11.99 14.14 -4.63
N ASP A 105 -12.61 13.97 -5.80
CA ASP A 105 -13.92 14.58 -6.10
C ASP A 105 -14.99 14.03 -5.16
N TYR A 106 -14.95 12.72 -4.92
CA TYR A 106 -15.83 12.06 -3.96
C TYR A 106 -15.61 12.58 -2.54
N ILE A 107 -14.35 12.69 -2.08
CA ILE A 107 -14.03 13.21 -0.75
C ILE A 107 -14.46 14.68 -0.59
N SER A 108 -14.19 15.53 -1.58
CA SER A 108 -14.60 16.94 -1.57
C SER A 108 -16.11 17.09 -1.48
N LYS A 109 -16.87 16.25 -2.20
CA LYS A 109 -18.33 16.25 -2.14
C LYS A 109 -18.87 15.70 -0.82
N GLU A 110 -18.31 14.61 -0.33
CA GLU A 110 -18.87 13.90 0.83
C GLU A 110 -18.47 14.52 2.16
N ILE A 111 -17.23 14.95 2.34
CA ILE A 111 -16.76 15.49 3.63
C ILE A 111 -16.17 16.89 3.51
N GLY A 112 -15.81 17.32 2.30
CA GLY A 112 -15.26 18.65 2.04
C GLY A 112 -13.76 18.63 1.75
N GLU A 113 -13.33 19.54 0.88
CA GLU A 113 -11.95 19.61 0.39
C GLU A 113 -10.91 19.82 1.50
N ARG A 114 -11.29 20.43 2.63
CA ARG A 114 -10.40 20.66 3.79
C ARG A 114 -9.71 19.40 4.33
N TYR A 115 -10.30 18.22 4.09
CA TYR A 115 -9.75 16.94 4.51
C TYR A 115 -8.69 16.40 3.55
N LEU A 116 -8.60 16.93 2.32
CA LEU A 116 -7.61 16.47 1.34
C LEU A 116 -6.23 17.06 1.64
N VAL A 117 -5.21 16.23 1.42
CA VAL A 117 -3.82 16.72 1.30
C VAL A 117 -3.70 17.45 -0.05
N PRO A 118 -3.07 18.64 -0.10
CA PRO A 118 -2.87 19.38 -1.34
C PRO A 118 -2.08 18.58 -2.38
N ILE A 119 -2.57 18.60 -3.63
CA ILE A 119 -1.82 18.11 -4.79
C ILE A 119 -1.02 19.27 -5.36
N ILE A 120 0.26 19.04 -5.58
CA ILE A 120 1.19 19.97 -6.25
C ILE A 120 1.08 19.81 -7.78
N GLY A 121 0.90 18.58 -8.27
CA GLY A 121 0.73 18.32 -9.69
C GLY A 121 0.28 16.89 -10.01
N THR A 122 -0.28 16.72 -11.21
CA THR A 122 -0.66 15.42 -11.80
C THR A 122 -0.12 15.35 -13.22
N TYR A 123 0.47 14.22 -13.57
CA TYR A 123 1.20 14.02 -14.83
C TYR A 123 0.84 12.67 -15.46
N ASP A 124 0.89 12.60 -16.79
CA ASP A 124 0.71 11.37 -17.54
C ASP A 124 2.00 10.55 -17.60
N PHE A 125 3.15 11.23 -17.64
CA PHE A 125 4.47 10.62 -17.77
C PHE A 125 5.45 11.26 -16.80
N PHE A 126 6.43 10.47 -16.34
CA PHE A 126 7.45 10.94 -15.41
C PHE A 126 8.26 12.10 -16.00
N ASP A 127 8.53 12.07 -17.30
CA ASP A 127 9.31 13.09 -18.02
C ASP A 127 8.61 14.46 -18.11
N GLN A 128 7.33 14.55 -17.75
CA GLN A 128 6.61 15.84 -17.66
C GLN A 128 6.88 16.59 -16.35
N ILE A 129 7.52 15.94 -15.37
CA ILE A 129 7.75 16.51 -14.04
C ILE A 129 8.94 17.46 -14.08
N VAL A 130 8.69 18.74 -13.75
CA VAL A 130 9.73 19.77 -13.63
C VAL A 130 10.17 19.88 -12.17
N PHE A 131 11.16 19.06 -11.77
CA PHE A 131 11.59 18.92 -10.37
C PHE A 131 12.10 20.22 -9.75
N GLU A 132 12.63 21.15 -10.53
CA GLU A 132 13.12 22.46 -10.08
C GLU A 132 11.99 23.30 -9.46
N LYS A 133 10.75 23.13 -9.95
CA LYS A 133 9.56 23.86 -9.48
C LYS A 133 8.91 23.22 -8.24
N LEU A 134 9.30 22.00 -7.88
CA LEU A 134 8.73 21.29 -6.72
C LEU A 134 9.35 21.81 -5.41
N PRO A 135 8.62 21.75 -4.29
CA PRO A 135 9.18 22.02 -2.96
C PRO A 135 10.32 21.04 -2.62
N ASN A 136 11.06 21.31 -1.53
CA ASN A 136 12.11 20.40 -1.09
C ASN A 136 11.57 19.04 -0.59
N GLN A 137 10.29 19.00 -0.18
CA GLN A 137 9.64 17.82 0.38
C GLN A 137 8.28 17.58 -0.28
N PHE A 138 8.05 16.36 -0.73
CA PHE A 138 6.80 15.93 -1.39
C PHE A 138 6.71 14.40 -1.43
N VAL A 139 5.57 13.88 -1.83
CA VAL A 139 5.39 12.44 -2.10
C VAL A 139 4.92 12.26 -3.54
N LEU A 140 5.69 11.50 -4.32
CA LEU A 140 5.28 11.03 -5.64
C LEU A 140 4.49 9.73 -5.47
N LYS A 141 3.38 9.56 -6.19
CA LYS A 141 2.60 8.32 -6.16
C LYS A 141 2.06 7.98 -7.55
N CYS A 142 2.02 6.70 -7.88
CA CYS A 142 1.13 6.21 -8.94
C CYS A 142 -0.31 6.19 -8.38
N ASN A 143 -1.27 6.69 -9.13
CA ASN A 143 -2.66 6.77 -8.66
C ASN A 143 -3.38 5.41 -8.55
N HIS A 144 -2.89 4.40 -9.26
CA HIS A 144 -3.59 3.17 -9.60
C HIS A 144 -3.03 1.92 -8.89
N GLY A 145 -2.38 2.09 -7.73
CA GLY A 145 -1.83 0.97 -6.98
C GLY A 145 -1.51 1.29 -5.53
N SER A 146 -0.95 0.31 -4.84
CA SER A 146 -0.49 0.42 -3.44
C SER A 146 1.03 0.22 -3.36
N GLY A 147 1.69 0.93 -2.44
CA GLY A 147 3.16 0.90 -2.32
C GLY A 147 3.95 1.52 -3.47
N TRP A 148 3.30 1.95 -4.56
CA TRP A 148 3.92 2.62 -5.70
C TRP A 148 4.05 4.12 -5.44
N ASN A 149 4.99 4.47 -4.57
CA ASN A 149 5.26 5.82 -4.15
C ASN A 149 6.75 6.04 -3.83
N GLU A 150 7.16 7.31 -3.85
CA GLU A 150 8.48 7.77 -3.42
C GLU A 150 8.29 8.95 -2.45
N VAL A 151 8.78 8.81 -1.22
CA VAL A 151 8.70 9.85 -0.19
C VAL A 151 9.98 10.68 -0.22
N VAL A 152 9.87 11.93 -0.68
CA VAL A 152 10.99 12.85 -0.82
C VAL A 152 11.02 13.79 0.38
N ARG A 153 12.00 13.61 1.28
CA ARG A 153 12.26 14.49 2.43
C ARG A 153 13.37 15.52 2.20
N ASP A 154 14.18 15.28 1.17
CA ASP A 154 15.27 16.14 0.74
C ASP A 154 15.47 15.93 -0.75
N LYS A 155 14.95 16.87 -1.56
CA LYS A 155 14.99 16.79 -3.02
C LYS A 155 16.41 16.69 -3.55
N SER A 156 17.40 17.25 -2.84
CA SER A 156 18.80 17.23 -3.25
C SER A 156 19.43 15.83 -3.20
N LYS A 157 18.83 14.89 -2.47
CA LYS A 157 19.32 13.50 -2.31
C LYS A 157 18.62 12.50 -3.22
N MET A 158 17.75 12.98 -4.12
CA MET A 158 17.00 12.10 -5.01
C MET A 158 17.89 11.50 -6.08
N ASP A 159 17.82 10.17 -6.22
CA ASP A 159 18.31 9.46 -7.39
C ASP A 159 17.21 9.48 -8.47
N ILE A 160 17.15 10.57 -9.24
CA ILE A 160 16.11 10.78 -10.26
C ILE A 160 16.07 9.63 -11.28
N PRO A 161 17.20 9.15 -11.84
CA PRO A 161 17.19 7.98 -12.74
C PRO A 161 16.54 6.75 -12.12
N LYS A 162 16.87 6.40 -10.86
CA LYS A 162 16.27 5.26 -10.17
C LYS A 162 14.77 5.46 -9.92
N VAL A 163 14.37 6.65 -9.46
CA VAL A 163 12.95 6.97 -9.24
C VAL A 163 12.18 6.88 -10.55
N LYS A 164 12.72 7.41 -11.66
CA LYS A 164 12.13 7.29 -12.99
C LYS A 164 11.91 5.83 -13.38
N ARG A 165 12.93 4.97 -13.25
CA ARG A 165 12.82 3.53 -13.58
C ARG A 165 11.68 2.87 -12.81
N ASN A 166 11.55 3.16 -11.51
CA ASN A 166 10.47 2.63 -10.69
C ASN A 166 9.09 3.08 -11.18
N PHE A 167 8.93 4.37 -11.46
CA PHE A 167 7.66 4.93 -11.93
C PHE A 167 7.28 4.45 -13.32
N ASP A 168 8.22 4.39 -14.27
CA ASP A 168 7.97 3.85 -15.61
C ASP A 168 7.56 2.38 -15.55
N TYR A 169 8.21 1.60 -14.67
CA TYR A 169 7.84 0.22 -14.41
C TYR A 169 6.42 0.12 -13.84
N TRP A 170 6.12 0.81 -12.74
CA TRP A 170 4.79 0.81 -12.11
C TRP A 170 3.68 1.28 -13.06
N MET A 171 3.91 2.38 -13.78
CA MET A 171 2.99 2.92 -14.79
C MET A 171 2.78 1.96 -15.97
N SER A 172 3.59 0.91 -16.14
CA SER A 172 3.37 -0.12 -17.15
C SER A 172 2.44 -1.25 -16.69
N LEU A 173 2.18 -1.38 -15.39
CA LEU A 173 1.47 -2.50 -14.77
C LEU A 173 0.02 -2.16 -14.39
N ASP A 174 -0.83 -3.18 -14.35
CA ASP A 174 -2.15 -3.10 -13.73
C ASP A 174 -2.05 -3.73 -12.34
N TYR A 175 -2.22 -2.92 -11.30
CA TYR A 175 -2.01 -3.35 -9.91
C TYR A 175 -2.93 -4.51 -9.52
N ALA A 176 -4.10 -4.64 -10.16
CA ALA A 176 -5.00 -5.76 -9.92
C ALA A 176 -4.29 -7.12 -10.08
N PHE A 177 -3.30 -7.23 -10.98
CA PHE A 177 -2.56 -8.47 -11.26
C PHE A 177 -1.15 -8.47 -10.69
N PHE A 178 -0.79 -7.47 -9.88
CA PHE A 178 0.55 -7.36 -9.29
C PHE A 178 0.70 -8.26 -8.05
N SER A 179 -0.31 -8.31 -7.18
CA SER A 179 -0.27 -9.17 -6.00
C SER A 179 -1.67 -9.51 -5.48
N GLY A 180 -2.06 -10.77 -5.58
CA GLY A 180 -3.27 -11.28 -4.92
C GLY A 180 -4.61 -10.79 -5.52
N PHE A 181 -4.64 -10.40 -6.79
CA PHE A 181 -5.89 -10.18 -7.55
C PHE A 181 -6.80 -9.06 -6.98
N GLU A 182 -6.25 -7.89 -6.66
CA GLU A 182 -6.99 -6.75 -6.12
C GLU A 182 -7.78 -6.01 -7.21
N MET A 183 -8.86 -6.64 -7.68
CA MET A 183 -9.61 -6.26 -8.89
C MET A 183 -10.19 -4.84 -8.91
N HIS A 184 -10.29 -4.18 -7.75
CA HIS A 184 -10.73 -2.79 -7.69
C HIS A 184 -9.71 -1.81 -8.30
N TYR A 185 -8.44 -2.20 -8.47
CA TYR A 185 -7.45 -1.40 -9.21
C TYR A 185 -7.51 -1.60 -10.74
N LYS A 186 -8.26 -2.60 -11.23
CA LYS A 186 -8.24 -2.99 -12.64
C LYS A 186 -8.70 -1.85 -13.54
N ASN A 187 -7.95 -1.61 -14.61
CA ASN A 187 -8.25 -0.60 -15.63
C ASN A 187 -8.43 0.83 -15.08
N ILE A 188 -7.77 1.19 -13.98
CA ILE A 188 -7.63 2.61 -13.60
C ILE A 188 -6.73 3.31 -14.62
N GLU A 189 -7.16 4.48 -15.09
CA GLU A 189 -6.35 5.34 -15.95
C GLU A 189 -5.12 5.83 -15.16
N ARG A 190 -3.94 5.62 -15.72
CA ARG A 190 -2.69 5.77 -14.97
C ARG A 190 -2.21 7.21 -15.01
N LYS A 191 -1.93 7.77 -13.84
CA LYS A 191 -1.33 9.09 -13.62
C LYS A 191 -0.28 8.99 -12.53
N ILE A 192 0.68 9.91 -12.57
CA ILE A 192 1.58 10.21 -11.47
C ILE A 192 1.03 11.44 -10.76
N LEU A 193 0.81 11.36 -9.45
CA LEU A 193 0.46 12.52 -8.64
C LEU A 193 1.61 12.88 -7.70
N ILE A 194 1.73 14.18 -7.43
CA ILE A 194 2.63 14.75 -6.44
C ILE A 194 1.77 15.44 -5.40
N GLU A 195 1.84 14.98 -4.15
CA GLU A 195 1.17 15.61 -3.02
C GLU A 195 2.17 16.26 -2.08
N GLN A 196 1.68 17.25 -1.33
CA GLN A 196 2.45 17.87 -0.26
C GLN A 196 2.83 16.83 0.79
N TYR A 197 4.09 16.83 1.21
CA TYR A 197 4.55 16.01 2.32
C TYR A 197 3.92 16.50 3.63
N ILE A 198 3.38 15.58 4.43
CA ILE A 198 2.78 15.86 5.72
C ILE A 198 3.57 15.17 6.83
N GLU A 199 3.83 15.91 7.91
CA GLU A 199 4.46 15.41 9.13
C GLU A 199 3.81 16.06 10.36
N GLN A 200 3.86 15.38 11.50
CA GLN A 200 3.51 16.02 12.77
C GLN A 200 4.68 16.87 13.29
N LEU A 201 4.37 17.82 14.17
CA LEU A 201 5.36 18.73 14.77
C LEU A 201 6.47 18.01 15.54
N ASP A 202 6.17 16.84 16.10
CA ASP A 202 7.14 15.99 16.81
C ASP A 202 7.85 14.99 15.87
N GLY A 203 7.58 15.05 14.57
CA GLY A 203 8.13 14.14 13.56
C GLY A 203 7.43 12.78 13.49
N THR A 204 6.39 12.52 14.29
CA THR A 204 5.68 11.23 14.32
C THR A 204 4.30 11.31 13.67
N LEU A 205 4.15 10.77 12.45
CA LEU A 205 2.83 10.71 11.81
C LEU A 205 2.11 9.41 12.18
N TYR A 206 1.04 9.51 12.97
CA TYR A 206 0.12 8.40 13.22
C TYR A 206 -0.89 8.24 12.09
N ASP A 207 -1.04 7.00 11.64
CA ASP A 207 -1.99 6.55 10.63
C ASP A 207 -3.13 5.80 11.34
N TYR A 208 -4.33 6.40 11.34
CA TYR A 208 -5.52 5.87 11.99
C TYR A 208 -6.38 5.15 10.95
N LYS A 209 -6.33 3.82 10.97
CA LYS A 209 -7.01 2.96 10.01
C LYS A 209 -8.29 2.40 10.63
N ILE A 210 -9.42 2.95 10.21
CA ILE A 210 -10.71 2.70 10.82
C ILE A 210 -11.46 1.65 10.00
N HIS A 211 -11.58 0.45 10.56
CA HIS A 211 -12.28 -0.67 9.96
C HIS A 211 -13.78 -0.51 10.14
N CYS A 212 -14.50 -0.40 9.01
CA CYS A 212 -15.91 -0.09 8.98
C CYS A 212 -16.73 -1.19 8.29
N PHE A 213 -17.90 -1.46 8.83
CA PHE A 213 -18.80 -2.55 8.44
C PHE A 213 -20.17 -1.93 8.15
N LYS A 214 -20.57 -1.82 6.87
CA LYS A 214 -21.83 -1.16 6.44
C LYS A 214 -22.05 0.22 7.08
N GLY A 215 -21.05 1.11 7.03
CA GLY A 215 -21.15 2.44 7.64
C GLY A 215 -20.86 2.53 9.14
N ILE A 216 -20.54 1.41 9.80
CA ILE A 216 -20.31 1.36 11.25
C ILE A 216 -18.83 1.13 11.54
N PRO A 217 -18.10 2.13 12.08
CA PRO A 217 -16.76 1.94 12.62
C PRO A 217 -16.76 0.90 13.75
N LYS A 218 -15.83 -0.05 13.72
CA LYS A 218 -15.72 -1.11 14.74
C LYS A 218 -14.36 -1.15 15.44
N CYS A 219 -13.30 -0.91 14.67
CA CYS A 219 -11.94 -1.01 15.17
C CYS A 219 -11.07 0.05 14.51
N ILE A 220 -10.08 0.53 15.27
CA ILE A 220 -9.09 1.51 14.86
C ILE A 220 -7.73 0.83 15.01
N GLN A 221 -7.04 0.62 13.90
CA GLN A 221 -5.63 0.27 13.90
C GLN A 221 -4.82 1.56 13.84
N VAL A 222 -3.95 1.77 14.83
CA VAL A 222 -3.05 2.91 14.88
C VAL A 222 -1.67 2.43 14.48
N ILE A 223 -1.06 3.06 13.48
CA ILE A 223 0.31 2.76 13.04
C ILE A 223 1.16 4.02 13.14
N GLY A 224 2.30 3.94 13.80
CA GLY A 224 3.22 5.06 14.00
C GLY A 224 4.65 4.61 14.23
N ASP A 225 5.48 5.49 14.79
CA ASP A 225 6.91 5.25 15.06
C ASP A 225 7.66 4.68 13.84
N ARG A 226 7.34 5.21 12.66
CA ARG A 226 7.89 4.72 11.39
C ARG A 226 9.37 5.06 11.31
N ASN A 227 10.22 4.04 11.20
CA ASN A 227 11.61 4.21 10.84
C ASN A 227 11.79 3.77 9.40
N ILE A 228 12.12 4.74 8.55
CA ILE A 228 12.23 4.57 7.10
C ILE A 228 13.51 3.80 6.75
N HIS A 229 14.58 3.93 7.53
CA HIS A 229 15.87 3.29 7.23
C HIS A 229 15.84 1.78 7.42
N ASN A 230 15.07 1.29 8.40
CA ASN A 230 14.90 -0.15 8.67
C ASN A 230 13.50 -0.66 8.29
N HIS A 231 12.68 0.17 7.64
CA HIS A 231 11.29 -0.12 7.26
C HIS A 231 10.43 -0.68 8.39
N THR A 232 10.65 -0.24 9.62
CA THR A 232 9.85 -0.65 10.78
C THR A 232 8.78 0.37 11.12
N ALA A 233 7.70 -0.11 11.73
CA ALA A 233 6.73 0.72 12.41
C ALA A 233 6.17 -0.05 13.61
N LYS A 234 5.39 0.64 14.43
CA LYS A 234 4.64 0.02 15.52
C LYS A 234 3.14 0.14 15.26
N GLN A 235 2.38 -0.79 15.84
CA GLN A 235 0.93 -0.79 15.78
C GLN A 235 0.24 -1.10 17.10
N ALA A 236 -0.99 -0.62 17.21
CA ALA A 236 -1.92 -0.99 18.26
C ALA A 236 -3.36 -0.93 17.72
N PHE A 237 -4.25 -1.69 18.34
CA PHE A 237 -5.66 -1.73 17.95
C PHE A 237 -6.53 -1.23 19.10
N TYR A 238 -7.57 -0.48 18.78
CA TYR A 238 -8.53 0.09 19.72
C TYR A 238 -9.95 -0.10 19.21
N ASN A 239 -10.90 -0.21 20.12
CA ASN A 239 -12.31 -0.02 19.76
C ASN A 239 -12.63 1.48 19.62
N THR A 240 -13.87 1.80 19.24
CA THR A 240 -14.33 3.20 19.06
C THR A 240 -14.39 4.03 20.34
N TYR A 241 -14.28 3.40 21.51
CA TYR A 241 -14.20 4.07 22.82
C TYR A 241 -12.76 4.27 23.29
N TRP A 242 -11.77 3.98 22.42
CA TRP A 242 -10.35 4.03 22.74
C TRP A 242 -9.89 3.02 23.79
N HIS A 243 -10.60 1.90 23.95
CA HIS A 243 -10.09 0.78 24.75
C HIS A 243 -9.22 -0.11 23.87
N ARG A 244 -8.00 -0.40 24.36
CA ARG A 244 -7.04 -1.22 23.64
C ARG A 244 -7.57 -2.64 23.43
N LEU A 245 -7.37 -3.16 22.23
CA LEU A 245 -7.74 -4.51 21.84
C LEU A 245 -6.50 -5.40 21.77
N ASN A 246 -6.60 -6.62 22.28
CA ASN A 246 -5.53 -7.62 22.18
C ASN A 246 -5.58 -8.30 20.81
N MET A 247 -5.03 -7.64 19.80
CA MET A 247 -4.88 -8.19 18.45
C MET A 247 -3.68 -7.60 17.72
N ASN A 248 -3.18 -8.35 16.75
CA ASN A 248 -2.04 -8.03 15.92
C ASN A 248 -2.28 -8.59 14.51
N THR A 249 -1.84 -7.85 13.50
CA THR A 249 -1.86 -8.28 12.10
C THR A 249 -0.51 -8.80 11.62
N GLY A 250 0.50 -8.89 12.49
CA GLY A 250 1.85 -9.39 12.21
C GLY A 250 2.71 -8.48 11.33
N ASP A 251 2.14 -7.43 10.75
CA ASP A 251 2.87 -6.51 9.85
C ASP A 251 3.85 -5.59 10.60
N PHE A 252 3.56 -5.29 11.87
CA PHE A 252 4.32 -4.34 12.68
C PHE A 252 4.46 -4.81 14.13
N LEU A 253 5.51 -4.33 14.80
CA LEU A 253 5.70 -4.54 16.23
C LEU A 253 4.56 -3.90 17.01
N GLN A 254 4.16 -4.48 18.13
CA GLN A 254 3.13 -3.84 18.95
C GLN A 254 3.71 -2.69 19.78
N TYR A 255 2.92 -1.65 20.01
CA TYR A 255 3.24 -0.68 21.06
C TYR A 255 3.26 -1.38 22.42
N ASN A 256 4.27 -1.09 23.24
CA ASN A 256 4.29 -1.59 24.63
C ASN A 256 3.28 -0.82 25.48
N ASN A 257 3.26 0.51 25.33
CA ASN A 257 2.39 1.42 26.07
C ASN A 257 1.13 1.77 25.27
N GLU A 258 0.16 2.40 25.92
CA GLU A 258 -0.98 2.98 25.22
C GLU A 258 -0.54 4.14 24.31
N VAL A 259 -1.19 4.24 23.16
CA VAL A 259 -1.04 5.36 22.24
C VAL A 259 -2.03 6.44 22.66
N ILE A 260 -1.56 7.69 22.66
CA ILE A 260 -2.39 8.84 23.03
C ILE A 260 -3.61 8.91 22.11
N LYS A 261 -4.79 9.11 22.71
CA LYS A 261 -6.05 9.27 21.98
C LYS A 261 -5.98 10.52 21.08
N PRO A 262 -6.30 10.43 19.78
CA PRO A 262 -6.36 11.61 18.92
C PRO A 262 -7.44 12.56 19.42
N LEU A 263 -7.15 13.86 19.36
CA LEU A 263 -8.06 14.90 19.84
C LEU A 263 -9.37 14.92 19.04
N ARG A 264 -9.28 14.56 17.74
CA ARG A 264 -10.39 14.55 16.79
C ARG A 264 -10.99 13.15 16.57
N LEU A 265 -10.91 12.24 17.54
CA LEU A 265 -11.42 10.87 17.36
C LEU A 265 -12.89 10.85 16.89
N ASP A 266 -13.77 11.65 17.51
CA ASP A 266 -15.20 11.64 17.18
C ASP A 266 -15.46 12.12 15.74
N GLU A 267 -14.67 13.10 15.28
CA GLU A 267 -14.70 13.58 13.90
C GLU A 267 -14.23 12.50 12.92
N MET A 268 -13.12 11.81 13.26
CA MET A 268 -12.62 10.69 12.47
C MET A 268 -13.64 9.55 12.34
N LEU A 269 -14.31 9.19 13.45
CA LEU A 269 -15.34 8.15 13.46
C LEU A 269 -16.57 8.56 12.62
N ALA A 270 -16.98 9.84 12.69
CA ALA A 270 -18.07 10.36 11.89
C ALA A 270 -17.74 10.33 10.38
N ILE A 271 -16.53 10.74 10.00
CA ILE A 271 -16.03 10.67 8.62
C ILE A 271 -15.99 9.23 8.13
N ALA A 272 -15.36 8.33 8.89
CA ALA A 272 -15.23 6.93 8.53
C ALA A 272 -16.61 6.26 8.39
N GLY A 273 -17.53 6.54 9.33
CA GLY A 273 -18.90 6.07 9.25
C GLY A 273 -19.64 6.58 8.03
N LYS A 274 -19.46 7.85 7.63
CA LYS A 274 -20.08 8.42 6.42
C LYS A 274 -19.54 7.78 5.14
N LEU A 275 -18.22 7.77 4.97
CA LEU A 275 -17.57 7.29 3.74
C LEU A 275 -17.76 5.78 3.51
N SER A 276 -17.94 5.01 4.59
CA SER A 276 -18.06 3.54 4.52
C SER A 276 -19.47 3.00 4.27
N ARG A 277 -20.51 3.84 4.30
CA ARG A 277 -21.92 3.41 4.11
C ARG A 277 -22.17 2.57 2.86
N PRO A 278 -21.58 2.87 1.68
CA PRO A 278 -21.86 2.12 0.46
C PRO A 278 -21.27 0.70 0.42
N PHE A 279 -20.47 0.30 1.41
CA PHE A 279 -19.66 -0.92 1.35
C PHE A 279 -20.01 -1.90 2.46
N ARG A 280 -20.00 -3.20 2.14
CA ARG A 280 -20.11 -4.27 3.17
C ARG A 280 -18.99 -4.14 4.19
N TYR A 281 -17.80 -3.88 3.68
CA TYR A 281 -16.59 -3.61 4.44
C TYR A 281 -15.73 -2.60 3.70
N VAL A 282 -15.13 -1.68 4.45
CA VAL A 282 -14.02 -0.87 3.97
C VAL A 282 -13.21 -0.35 5.15
N ARG A 283 -11.91 -0.14 4.96
CA ARG A 283 -11.05 0.55 5.92
C ARG A 283 -10.84 1.99 5.45
N ILE A 284 -11.06 2.94 6.35
CA ILE A 284 -10.86 4.36 6.07
C ILE A 284 -9.61 4.81 6.84
N ASP A 285 -8.61 5.27 6.09
CA ASP A 285 -7.33 5.68 6.65
C ASP A 285 -7.32 7.21 6.79
N LEU A 286 -7.07 7.70 7.99
CA LEU A 286 -7.07 9.11 8.36
C LEU A 286 -5.79 9.48 9.13
N TYR A 287 -5.43 10.76 9.08
CA TYR A 287 -4.35 11.35 9.85
C TYR A 287 -4.89 12.47 10.76
N GLU A 288 -4.23 12.72 11.88
CA GLU A 288 -4.35 13.97 12.64
C GLU A 288 -3.04 14.74 12.51
N VAL A 289 -3.07 15.92 11.89
CA VAL A 289 -1.88 16.75 11.68
C VAL A 289 -2.23 18.21 11.97
N GLY A 290 -1.48 18.85 12.87
CA GLY A 290 -1.74 20.24 13.25
C GLY A 290 -3.15 20.47 13.81
N GLY A 291 -3.73 19.47 14.50
CA GLY A 291 -5.09 19.52 15.03
C GLY A 291 -6.22 19.40 13.99
N GLN A 292 -5.87 19.09 12.73
CA GLN A 292 -6.80 18.84 11.63
C GLN A 292 -6.80 17.37 11.24
N VAL A 293 -7.98 16.84 10.91
CA VAL A 293 -8.09 15.51 10.28
C VAL A 293 -7.76 15.64 8.79
N LYS A 294 -6.98 14.69 8.26
CA LYS A 294 -6.72 14.55 6.82
C LYS A 294 -7.08 13.15 6.35
N PHE A 295 -7.63 13.07 5.15
CA PHE A 295 -7.95 11.84 4.45
C PHE A 295 -6.66 11.22 3.88
N GLY A 296 -6.46 9.93 4.13
CA GLY A 296 -5.37 9.13 3.56
C GLY A 296 -5.83 8.26 2.40
N GLU A 297 -6.63 7.24 2.68
CA GLU A 297 -7.07 6.25 1.69
C GLU A 297 -8.41 5.59 2.06
N ILE A 298 -9.14 5.12 1.05
CA ILE A 298 -10.22 4.13 1.18
C ILE A 298 -9.67 2.77 0.75
N THR A 299 -9.46 1.85 1.68
CA THR A 299 -8.85 0.53 1.40
C THR A 299 -9.90 -0.58 1.44
N PHE A 300 -10.14 -1.24 0.31
CA PHE A 300 -11.15 -2.29 0.17
C PHE A 300 -10.67 -3.69 0.58
N THR A 301 -9.39 -3.98 0.39
CA THR A 301 -8.81 -5.32 0.58
C THR A 301 -7.49 -5.23 1.33
N PRO A 302 -7.52 -4.78 2.60
CA PRO A 302 -6.31 -4.50 3.35
C PRO A 302 -5.45 -5.77 3.49
N ASN A 303 -4.14 -5.57 3.36
CA ASN A 303 -3.13 -6.63 3.28
C ASN A 303 -3.51 -7.75 2.31
N SER A 304 -4.21 -7.43 1.23
CA SER A 304 -4.71 -8.39 0.24
C SER A 304 -5.48 -9.58 0.87
N GLY A 305 -6.07 -9.39 2.05
CA GLY A 305 -6.82 -10.44 2.77
C GLY A 305 -5.97 -11.61 3.28
N ILE A 306 -4.69 -11.37 3.57
CA ILE A 306 -3.75 -12.40 4.09
C ILE A 306 -3.13 -12.01 5.42
N TYR A 307 -3.87 -11.30 6.28
CA TYR A 307 -3.38 -10.95 7.61
C TYR A 307 -3.05 -12.19 8.44
N PRO A 308 -1.83 -12.32 8.99
CA PRO A 308 -1.48 -13.30 10.01
C PRO A 308 -2.00 -12.84 11.38
N TRP A 309 -3.34 -12.85 11.54
CA TRP A 309 -4.00 -12.43 12.76
C TRP A 309 -3.51 -13.20 13.98
N GLU A 310 -3.14 -12.46 15.02
CA GLU A 310 -2.82 -12.99 16.34
C GLU A 310 -3.59 -12.19 17.41
N PRO A 311 -4.41 -12.83 18.25
CA PRO A 311 -4.69 -14.27 18.28
C PRO A 311 -5.55 -14.70 17.07
N LYS A 312 -5.39 -15.95 16.60
CA LYS A 312 -6.02 -16.49 15.38
C LYS A 312 -7.54 -16.38 15.38
N GLU A 313 -8.15 -16.42 16.55
CA GLU A 313 -9.59 -16.27 16.78
C GLU A 313 -10.10 -14.92 16.28
N THR A 314 -9.25 -13.88 16.27
CA THR A 314 -9.60 -12.55 15.73
C THR A 314 -10.08 -12.64 14.30
N ASN A 315 -9.43 -13.47 13.47
CA ASN A 315 -9.80 -13.67 12.07
C ASN A 315 -11.24 -14.23 11.93
N TYR A 316 -11.66 -15.11 12.84
CA TYR A 316 -13.01 -15.67 12.87
C TYR A 316 -14.02 -14.66 13.42
N THR A 317 -13.71 -14.01 14.55
CA THR A 317 -14.57 -13.01 15.18
C THR A 317 -14.90 -11.87 14.22
N TRP A 318 -13.88 -11.35 13.53
CA TRP A 318 -14.06 -10.29 12.53
C TRP A 318 -14.79 -10.77 11.29
N GLY A 319 -14.53 -12.01 10.86
CA GLY A 319 -15.33 -12.66 9.85
C GLY A 319 -16.81 -12.64 10.23
N GLY A 320 -17.16 -12.97 11.48
CA GLY A 320 -18.54 -13.01 11.97
C GLY A 320 -19.31 -11.67 12.01
N ILE A 321 -18.64 -10.52 11.85
CA ILE A 321 -19.30 -9.20 11.97
C ILE A 321 -20.19 -8.89 10.75
N TRP A 322 -19.85 -9.39 9.54
CA TRP A 322 -20.65 -9.16 8.35
C TRP A 322 -21.06 -10.45 7.63
N THR A 323 -22.23 -10.39 7.00
CA THR A 323 -22.69 -11.40 6.04
C THR A 323 -22.09 -11.11 4.67
N TRP A 324 -21.72 -12.18 3.94
CA TRP A 324 -21.23 -12.07 2.55
C TRP A 324 -22.37 -12.28 1.53
N HIS A 325 -23.48 -12.87 1.97
CA HIS A 325 -24.74 -12.96 1.23
C HIS A 325 -25.74 -11.92 1.75
N ASN A 326 -26.74 -11.61 0.92
CA ASN A 326 -27.75 -10.57 1.16
C ASN A 326 -28.48 -10.75 2.50
#